data_AF-A0A426ZCS6-F1
#
_entry.id   AF-A0A426ZCS6-F1
#
_cell.length_a   1.000
_cell.length_b   1.000
_cell.length_c   1.000
_cell.angle_alpha   90.00
_cell.angle_beta   90.00
_cell.angle_gamma   90.00
#
_symmetry.space_group_name_H-M   'P 1'
#
loop_
_entity.id
_entity.type
_entity.pdbx_description
1 polymer ?
#
loop_
_entity_poly.entity_id
_entity_poly.type
_entity_poly.pdbx_seq_one_letter_code
_entity_poly.pdbx_strand_id
1 'polypeptide(L)'
;MFKFVNMMMDIGVTRQLDFQDLVPLPCELMPSLCHTALLDCWKAEMNKHYSDPSLFRAMYHAYGWPYLRLGLLKVLIPFFIETR
;
A
#
# COMPACT_ATOMS: atom_id res chain seq x y z
N MET A 1 -14.80 10.93 4.82
CA MET A 1 -13.81 10.72 3.74
C MET A 1 -12.66 11.70 3.91
N PHE A 2 -11.41 11.24 3.96
CA PHE A 2 -10.15 12.03 3.84
C PHE A 2 -10.03 13.40 4.55
N LYS A 3 -10.54 13.55 5.78
CA LYS A 3 -10.48 14.82 6.53
C LYS A 3 -9.05 15.35 6.74
N PHE A 4 -8.05 14.48 6.74
CA PHE A 4 -6.65 14.85 6.88
C PHE A 4 -6.13 15.73 5.72
N VAL A 5 -6.67 15.55 4.51
CA VAL A 5 -6.27 16.35 3.33
C VAL A 5 -6.80 17.79 3.44
N ASN A 6 -7.90 18.02 4.16
CA ASN A 6 -8.47 19.36 4.33
C ASN A 6 -7.48 20.33 5.01
N MET A 7 -6.65 19.83 5.92
CA MET A 7 -5.66 20.65 6.61
C MET A 7 -4.60 21.19 5.63
N MET A 8 -4.13 20.37 4.70
CA MET A 8 -3.19 20.82 3.65
C MET A 8 -3.86 21.69 2.60
N MET A 9 -5.11 21.40 2.25
CA MET A 9 -5.86 22.24 1.31
C MET A 9 -6.06 23.64 1.86
N ASP A 10 -6.37 23.79 3.16
CA ASP A 10 -6.57 25.10 3.80
C ASP A 10 -5.25 25.91 3.86
N ILE A 11 -4.13 25.24 4.14
CA ILE A 11 -2.79 25.86 4.08
C ILE A 11 -2.45 26.27 2.64
N GLY A 12 -2.78 25.44 1.65
CA GLY A 12 -2.55 25.73 0.23
C GLY A 12 -3.41 26.88 -0.32
N VAL A 13 -4.56 27.17 0.31
CA VAL A 13 -5.37 28.37 -0.01
C VAL A 13 -4.73 29.64 0.55
N THR A 14 -4.05 29.54 1.69
CA THR A 14 -3.48 30.71 2.40
C THR A 14 -2.04 31.04 2.00
N ARG A 15 -1.23 30.04 1.61
CA ARG A 15 0.14 30.24 1.13
C ARG A 15 0.58 29.13 0.17
N GLN A 16 1.65 29.38 -0.59
CA GLN A 16 2.29 28.34 -1.39
C GLN A 16 2.90 27.28 -0.44
N LEU A 17 2.58 26.01 -0.68
CA LEU A 17 3.02 24.88 0.15
C LEU A 17 4.54 24.74 0.11
N ASP A 18 5.15 24.63 1.29
CA ASP A 18 6.59 24.35 1.46
C ASP A 18 6.81 22.87 1.83
N PHE A 19 8.06 22.40 1.72
CA PHE A 19 8.44 21.02 2.02
C PHE A 19 8.08 20.57 3.45
N GLN A 20 7.96 21.54 4.35
CA GLN A 20 7.59 21.35 5.75
C GLN A 20 6.08 21.11 5.95
N ASP A 21 5.25 21.50 4.97
CA ASP A 21 3.79 21.32 5.00
C ASP A 21 3.36 19.97 4.38
N LEU A 22 4.31 19.15 3.91
CA LEU A 22 4.01 17.81 3.40
C LEU A 22 3.55 16.86 4.50
N VAL A 23 2.68 15.93 4.10
CA VAL A 23 2.23 14.80 4.91
C VAL A 23 3.45 14.05 5.46
N PRO A 24 3.60 13.88 6.79
CA PRO A 24 4.60 12.97 7.31
C PRO A 24 4.30 11.55 6.82
N LEU A 25 5.33 10.85 6.35
CA LEU A 25 5.19 9.51 5.78
C LEU A 25 4.48 8.60 6.81
N PRO A 26 3.36 7.94 6.45
CA PRO A 26 2.70 7.04 7.36
C PRO A 26 3.67 5.94 7.80
N CYS A 27 3.67 5.59 9.09
CA CYS A 27 4.55 4.55 9.61
C CYS A 27 4.38 3.21 8.87
N GLU A 28 3.20 2.94 8.31
CA GLU A 28 2.92 1.74 7.49
C GLU A 28 3.64 1.73 6.14
N LEU A 29 4.01 2.90 5.60
CA LEU A 29 4.76 3.06 4.35
C LEU A 29 6.27 3.27 4.60
N MET A 30 6.75 3.10 5.84
CA MET A 30 8.17 3.24 6.13
C MET A 30 8.99 2.24 5.30
N PRO A 31 10.05 2.69 4.60
CA PRO A 31 10.90 1.83 3.79
C PRO A 31 11.50 0.67 4.58
N SER A 32 11.82 0.89 5.86
CA SER A 32 12.36 -0.13 6.75
C SER A 32 11.34 -1.21 7.10
N LEU A 33 10.06 -0.84 7.26
CA LEU A 33 8.99 -1.79 7.54
C LEU A 33 8.71 -2.67 6.31
N CYS A 34 8.59 -2.04 5.14
CA CYS A 34 8.46 -2.74 3.85
C CYS A 34 9.64 -3.68 3.58
N HIS A 35 10.87 -3.20 3.79
CA HIS A 35 12.07 -4.00 3.61
C HIS A 35 12.09 -5.21 4.55
N THR A 36 11.77 -5.02 5.84
CA THR A 36 11.73 -6.12 6.82
C THR A 36 10.66 -7.15 6.45
N ALA A 37 9.45 -6.70 6.09
CA ALA A 37 8.37 -7.59 5.69
C ALA A 37 8.71 -8.42 4.44
N LEU A 38 9.33 -7.78 3.44
CA LEU A 38 9.78 -8.48 2.23
C LEU A 38 10.92 -9.44 2.53
N LEU A 39 11.88 -9.04 3.38
CA LEU A 39 13.03 -9.87 3.77
C LEU A 39 12.59 -11.12 4.54
N ASP A 40 11.60 -10.98 5.42
CA ASP A 40 11.03 -12.11 6.16
C ASP A 40 10.27 -13.06 5.23
N CYS A 41 9.49 -12.53 4.28
CA CYS A 41 8.84 -13.35 3.24
C CYS A 41 9.86 -14.04 2.34
N TRP A 42 10.96 -13.36 2.00
CA TRP A 42 12.04 -13.91 1.19
C TRP A 42 12.75 -15.07 1.91
N LYS A 43 13.08 -14.91 3.20
CA LYS A 43 13.64 -15.99 4.02
C LYS A 43 12.69 -17.19 4.13
N ALA A 44 11.40 -16.94 4.28
CA ALA A 44 10.39 -17.98 4.32
C ALA A 44 10.30 -18.74 2.98
N GLU A 45 10.37 -18.03 1.84
CA GLU A 45 10.37 -18.65 0.51
C GLU A 45 11.64 -19.47 0.28
N MET A 46 12.82 -18.95 0.65
CA MET A 46 14.09 -19.70 0.56
C MET A 46 14.09 -20.98 1.40
N ASN A 47 13.54 -20.95 2.61
CA ASN A 47 13.45 -22.13 3.47
C ASN A 47 12.44 -23.17 2.95
N LYS A 48 11.40 -22.73 2.25
CA LYS A 48 10.31 -23.59 1.78
C LYS A 48 10.54 -24.15 0.38
N HIS A 49 11.26 -23.41 -0.46
CA HIS A 49 11.55 -23.76 -1.85
C HIS A 49 13.07 -23.69 -2.09
N TYR A 50 13.78 -24.72 -1.60
CA TYR A 50 15.23 -24.85 -1.76
C TYR A 50 15.68 -25.02 -3.22
N SER A 51 14.81 -25.52 -4.10
CA SER A 51 15.16 -25.83 -5.49
C SER A 51 14.90 -24.67 -6.46
N ASP A 52 13.88 -23.83 -6.21
CA ASP A 52 13.51 -22.71 -7.08
C ASP A 52 12.84 -21.59 -6.28
N PRO A 53 13.60 -20.77 -5.54
CA PRO A 53 13.05 -19.62 -4.83
C PRO A 53 12.64 -18.53 -5.85
N SER A 54 11.38 -18.08 -5.78
CA SER A 54 10.85 -17.02 -6.66
C SER A 54 10.57 -15.74 -5.88
N LEU A 55 11.22 -14.66 -6.30
CA LEU A 55 11.05 -13.33 -5.70
C LEU A 55 9.64 -12.77 -5.93
N PHE A 56 9.03 -13.08 -7.08
CA PHE A 56 7.63 -12.74 -7.37
C PHE A 56 6.67 -13.35 -6.35
N ARG A 57 6.96 -14.57 -5.87
CA ARG A 57 6.12 -15.26 -4.90
C ARG A 57 6.27 -14.68 -3.49
N ALA A 58 7.49 -14.32 -3.10
CA ALA A 58 7.73 -13.57 -1.86
C ALA A 58 7.01 -12.21 -1.88
N MET A 59 7.07 -11.47 -3.00
CA MET A 59 6.32 -10.21 -3.17
C MET A 59 4.81 -10.42 -3.13
N TYR A 60 4.30 -11.47 -3.79
CA TYR A 60 2.88 -11.81 -3.77
C TYR A 60 2.40 -12.19 -2.35
N HIS A 61 3.22 -12.87 -1.56
CA HIS A 61 2.88 -13.17 -0.17
C HIS A 61 2.90 -11.92 0.73
N ALA A 62 3.88 -11.03 0.55
CA ALA A 62 3.99 -9.81 1.34
C ALA A 62 2.88 -8.79 1.02
N TYR A 63 2.56 -8.62 -0.26
CA TYR A 63 1.69 -7.53 -0.73
C TYR A 63 0.43 -7.98 -1.49
N GLY A 64 0.27 -9.26 -1.84
CA GLY A 64 -0.82 -9.70 -2.71
C GLY A 64 -2.22 -9.55 -2.09
N TRP A 65 -2.32 -9.63 -0.76
CA TRP A 65 -3.59 -9.51 -0.05
C TRP A 65 -4.30 -8.15 -0.22
N PRO A 66 -3.63 -6.99 -0.03
CA PRO A 66 -4.24 -5.69 -0.35
C PRO A 66 -4.57 -5.54 -1.84
N TYR A 67 -3.76 -6.08 -2.76
CA TYR A 67 -4.10 -6.06 -4.19
C TYR A 67 -5.36 -6.86 -4.52
N LEU A 68 -5.55 -8.05 -3.91
CA LEU A 68 -6.78 -8.83 -4.07
C LEU A 68 -8.01 -8.09 -3.55
N ARG A 69 -7.90 -7.46 -2.38
CA ARG A 69 -8.98 -6.64 -1.81
C ARG A 69 -9.35 -5.46 -2.72
N LEU A 70 -8.36 -4.77 -3.28
CA LEU A 70 -8.58 -3.69 -4.24
C LEU A 70 -9.20 -4.18 -5.56
N GLY A 71 -8.76 -5.34 -6.06
CA GLY A 71 -9.34 -5.98 -7.24
C GLY A 71 -10.81 -6.35 -7.04
N LEU A 72 -11.14 -6.98 -5.90
CA LEU A 72 -12.52 -7.29 -5.53
C LEU A 72 -13.37 -6.03 -5.42
N LEU A 73 -12.86 -4.99 -4.74
CA LEU A 73 -13.55 -3.70 -4.63
C LEU A 73 -13.84 -3.09 -6.01
N LYS A 74 -12.86 -3.14 -6.92
CA LYS A 74 -13.02 -2.62 -8.29
C LYS A 74 -14.06 -3.37 -9.11
N VAL A 75 -14.29 -4.66 -8.85
CA VAL A 75 -15.31 -5.47 -9.57
C VAL A 75 -16.69 -5.35 -8.91
N LEU A 76 -16.73 -5.31 -7.58
CA LEU A 76 -17.99 -5.26 -6.82
C LEU A 76 -18.67 -3.89 -6.90
N ILE A 77 -17.91 -2.80 -6.90
CA ILE A 77 -18.47 -1.44 -7.04
C ILE A 77 -19.30 -1.28 -8.33
N PRO A 78 -18.77 -1.55 -9.54
CA PRO A 78 -19.54 -1.41 -10.78
C PRO A 78 -20.70 -2.43 -10.85
N PHE A 79 -20.52 -3.65 -10.33
CA PHE A 79 -21.61 -4.63 -10.26
C PHE A 79 -22.79 -4.12 -9.41
N PHE A 80 -22.50 -3.46 -8.29
CA PHE A 80 -23.52 -2.90 -7.40
C PHE A 80 -24.21 -1.65 -7.99
N ILE A 81 -23.52 -0.92 -8.87
CA ILE A 81 -24.08 0.25 -9.57
C ILE A 81 -25.00 -0.18 -10.73
N GLU A 82 -24.66 -1.23 -11.46
CA GLU A 82 -25.47 -1.75 -12.59
C GLU A 82 -26.78 -2.41 -12.11
N THR A 83 -26.83 -2.90 -10.87
CA THR A 83 -28.00 -3.63 -10.32
C THR A 83 -28.99 -2.69 -9.59
N ARG A 84 -28.86 -1.37 -9.74
CA ARG A 84 -29.68 -0.35 -9.05
C ARG A 84 -30.35 0.59 -10.04
#